data_AF-A0A538DZQ4-F1
#
_entry.id   AF-A0A538DZQ4-F1
#
_cell.length_a   1.000
_cell.length_b   1.000
_cell.length_c   1.000
_cell.angle_alpha   90.00
_cell.angle_beta   90.00
_cell.angle_gamma   90.00
#
_symmetry.space_group_name_H-M   'P 1'
#
loop_
_entity.id
_entity.type
_entity.pdbx_description
1 polymer ?
#
loop_
_entity_poly.entity_id
_entity_poly.type
_entity_poly.pdbx_seq_one_letter_code
_entity_poly.pdbx_strand_id
1 'polypeptide(L)'
;MTGYADLIARLATVADSYAADRAGINAWYEQQCAAAYESLAQADAQLAAAGAALATAQGAVEFTDAEAVRLWGLLAARMKVPVPALGVPPGEDAATDGEHPARLLEQVRELLDEARPVTVRRPVRRVLLIL
;
A
#
# COMPACT_ATOMS: atom_id res chain seq x y z
N MET A 1 74.57 23.11 13.66
CA MET A 1 73.75 24.33 13.83
C MET A 1 72.78 24.38 12.67
N THR A 2 71.50 24.19 12.93
CA THR A 2 70.44 24.34 11.91
C THR A 2 70.42 25.79 11.46
N GLY A 3 70.67 26.04 10.16
CA GLY A 3 70.68 27.39 9.61
C GLY A 3 69.26 27.90 9.39
N TYR A 4 69.08 29.22 9.26
CA TYR A 4 67.78 29.82 8.94
C TYR A 4 67.15 29.26 7.65
N ALA A 5 67.98 28.93 6.64
CA ALA A 5 67.53 28.31 5.40
C ALA A 5 66.92 26.90 5.62
N ASP A 6 67.50 26.09 6.51
CA ASP A 6 66.98 24.76 6.84
C ASP A 6 65.61 24.86 7.53
N LEU A 7 65.40 25.89 8.37
CA LEU A 7 64.12 26.17 9.02
C LEU A 7 63.05 26.56 7.99
N ILE A 8 63.40 27.39 7.00
CA ILE A 8 62.49 27.76 5.90
C ILE A 8 62.08 26.52 5.09
N ALA A 9 63.06 25.68 4.70
CA ALA A 9 62.78 24.47 3.94
C ALA A 9 61.86 23.51 4.71
N ARG A 10 62.08 23.37 6.02
CA ARG A 10 61.24 22.53 6.89
C ARG A 10 59.83 23.08 7.06
N LEU A 11 59.68 24.39 7.16
CA LEU A 11 58.36 25.04 7.22
C LEU A 11 57.60 24.89 5.90
N ALA A 12 58.28 25.04 4.76
CA ALA A 12 57.69 24.79 3.44
C ALA A 12 57.17 23.33 3.33
N THR A 13 57.98 22.36 3.79
CA THR A 13 57.59 20.94 3.77
C THR A 13 56.34 20.68 4.61
N VAL A 14 56.25 21.29 5.80
CA VAL A 14 55.06 21.16 6.68
C VAL A 14 53.84 21.87 6.10
N ALA A 15 54.04 23.01 5.44
CA ALA A 15 52.95 23.71 4.77
C ALA A 15 52.39 22.88 3.59
N ASP A 16 53.26 22.24 2.81
CA ASP A 16 52.88 21.37 1.71
C ASP A 16 52.14 20.12 2.22
N SER A 17 52.62 19.48 3.29
CA SER A 17 51.92 18.34 3.88
C SER A 17 50.55 18.73 4.43
N TYR A 18 50.44 19.88 5.10
CA TYR A 18 49.16 20.36 5.61
C TYR A 18 48.17 20.71 4.48
N ALA A 19 48.66 21.29 3.38
CA ALA A 19 47.83 21.56 2.21
C ALA A 19 47.31 20.26 1.58
N ALA A 20 48.16 19.23 1.49
CA ALA A 20 47.79 17.90 1.00
C ALA A 20 46.76 17.22 1.92
N ASP A 21 46.96 17.26 3.23
CA ASP A 21 46.02 16.71 4.21
C ASP A 21 44.66 17.40 4.13
N ARG A 22 44.64 18.73 4.02
CA ARG A 22 43.39 19.50 3.88
C ARG A 22 42.66 19.17 2.58
N ALA A 23 43.39 19.01 1.49
CA ALA A 23 42.81 18.58 0.22
C ALA A 23 42.22 17.16 0.32
N GLY A 24 42.92 16.25 0.99
CA GLY A 24 42.44 14.89 1.25
C GLY A 24 41.17 14.84 2.09
N ILE A 25 41.11 15.63 3.17
CA ILE A 25 39.91 15.74 4.03
C ILE A 25 38.72 16.29 3.24
N ASN A 26 38.93 17.35 2.45
CA ASN A 26 37.86 17.94 1.65
C ASN A 26 37.34 16.95 0.61
N ALA A 27 38.23 16.26 -0.11
CA ALA A 27 37.84 15.25 -1.10
C ALA A 27 37.07 14.09 -0.46
N TRP A 28 37.50 13.63 0.72
CA TRP A 28 36.77 12.62 1.48
C TRP A 28 35.38 13.11 1.91
N TYR A 29 35.28 14.34 2.42
CA TYR A 29 34.00 14.93 2.83
C TYR A 29 33.04 15.09 1.66
N GLU A 30 33.52 15.56 0.51
CA GLU A 30 32.74 15.67 -0.72
C GLU A 30 32.21 14.30 -1.17
N GLN A 31 33.04 13.25 -1.10
CA GLN A 31 32.61 11.88 -1.40
C GLN A 31 31.54 11.38 -0.43
N GLN A 32 31.68 11.66 0.87
CA GLN A 32 30.67 11.28 1.86
C GLN A 32 29.34 12.00 1.62
N CYS A 33 29.38 13.30 1.32
CA CYS A 33 28.18 14.05 0.96
C CYS A 33 27.52 13.51 -0.30
N ALA A 34 28.30 13.22 -1.34
CA ALA A 34 27.79 12.63 -2.58
C ALA A 34 27.10 11.28 -2.34
N ALA A 35 27.74 10.38 -1.58
CA ALA A 35 27.17 9.08 -1.23
C ALA A 35 25.90 9.21 -0.38
N ALA A 36 25.86 10.16 0.56
CA ALA A 36 24.68 10.44 1.36
C ALA A 36 23.52 10.96 0.50
N TYR A 37 23.78 11.87 -0.43
CA TYR A 37 22.74 12.37 -1.35
C TYR A 37 22.21 11.28 -2.29
N GLU A 38 23.09 10.40 -2.79
CA GLU A 38 22.66 9.27 -3.61
C GLU A 38 21.76 8.31 -2.81
N SER A 39 22.16 7.98 -1.57
CA SER A 39 21.35 7.15 -0.67
C SER A 39 19.99 7.77 -0.36
N LEU A 40 19.93 9.10 -0.17
CA LEU A 40 18.67 9.82 0.04
C LEU A 40 17.78 9.75 -1.20
N ALA A 41 18.34 10.00 -2.38
CA ALA A 41 17.60 9.92 -3.65
C ALA A 41 17.03 8.51 -3.89
N GLN A 42 17.78 7.46 -3.54
CA GLN A 42 17.30 6.08 -3.63
C GLN A 42 16.16 5.81 -2.64
N ALA A 43 16.27 6.30 -1.40
CA ALA A 43 15.22 6.16 -0.40
C ALA A 43 13.92 6.88 -0.81
N ASP A 44 14.03 8.10 -1.34
CA ASP A 44 12.89 8.86 -1.85
C ASP A 44 12.20 8.13 -3.00
N ALA A 45 12.98 7.55 -3.93
CA ALA A 45 12.43 6.74 -5.02
C ALA A 45 11.69 5.50 -4.52
N GLN A 46 12.22 4.82 -3.50
CA GLN A 46 11.56 3.66 -2.87
C GLN A 46 10.27 4.08 -2.16
N LEU A 47 10.28 5.21 -1.46
CA LEU A 47 9.10 5.74 -0.77
C LEU A 47 8.01 6.15 -1.77
N ALA A 48 8.37 6.78 -2.89
CA ALA A 48 7.44 7.10 -3.96
C ALA A 48 6.81 5.83 -4.57
N ALA A 49 7.63 4.80 -4.83
CA ALA A 49 7.15 3.52 -5.35
C ALA A 49 6.21 2.81 -4.36
N ALA A 50 6.57 2.77 -3.07
CA ALA A 50 5.73 2.21 -2.03
C ALA A 50 4.42 2.98 -1.86
N GLY A 51 4.46 4.31 -1.93
CA GLY A 51 3.26 5.16 -1.91
C GLY A 51 2.32 4.89 -3.08
N ALA A 52 2.85 4.73 -4.29
CA ALA A 52 2.06 4.36 -5.47
C ALA A 52 1.43 2.95 -5.34
N ALA A 53 2.18 1.99 -4.81
CA ALA A 53 1.68 0.65 -4.54
C ALA A 53 0.56 0.65 -3.49
N LEU A 54 0.72 1.43 -2.42
CA LEU A 54 -0.31 1.59 -1.39
C LEU A 54 -1.58 2.21 -1.94
N ALA A 55 -1.48 3.30 -2.72
CA ALA A 55 -2.63 3.94 -3.35
C ALA A 55 -3.38 2.97 -4.30
N THR A 56 -2.63 2.15 -5.03
CA THR A 56 -3.20 1.10 -5.90
C THR A 56 -3.93 0.04 -5.09
N ALA A 57 -3.33 -0.43 -3.98
CA ALA A 57 -3.94 -1.41 -3.09
C ALA A 57 -5.21 -0.87 -2.43
N GLN A 58 -5.18 0.38 -1.96
CA GLN A 58 -6.35 1.06 -1.39
C GLN A 58 -7.49 1.16 -2.41
N GLY A 59 -7.20 1.58 -3.64
CA GLY A 59 -8.20 1.61 -4.70
C GLY A 59 -8.81 0.23 -5.01
N ALA A 60 -8.01 -0.85 -4.93
CA ALA A 60 -8.51 -2.21 -5.11
C ALA A 60 -9.43 -2.67 -3.97
N VAL A 61 -9.12 -2.30 -2.72
CA VAL A 61 -9.97 -2.59 -1.55
C VAL A 61 -11.29 -1.83 -1.67
N GLU A 62 -11.24 -0.51 -1.91
CA GLU A 62 -12.44 0.32 -2.06
C GLU A 62 -13.36 -0.19 -3.17
N PHE A 63 -12.78 -0.59 -4.31
CA PHE A 63 -13.54 -1.20 -5.40
C PHE A 63 -14.18 -2.53 -4.99
N THR A 64 -13.42 -3.41 -4.33
CA THR A 64 -13.89 -4.73 -3.91
C THR A 64 -15.03 -4.61 -2.91
N ASP A 65 -14.91 -3.72 -1.93
CA ASP A 65 -15.94 -3.48 -0.92
C ASP A 65 -17.22 -2.92 -1.54
N ALA A 66 -17.09 -1.93 -2.42
CA ALA A 66 -18.24 -1.37 -3.13
C ALA A 66 -18.96 -2.43 -3.96
N GLU A 67 -18.22 -3.30 -4.65
CA GLU A 67 -18.78 -4.37 -5.46
C GLU A 67 -19.42 -5.47 -4.60
N ALA A 68 -18.81 -5.84 -3.48
CA ALA A 68 -19.38 -6.80 -2.53
C ALA A 68 -20.73 -6.31 -1.98
N VAL A 69 -20.81 -5.03 -1.58
CA VAL A 69 -22.07 -4.40 -1.14
C VAL A 69 -23.11 -4.41 -2.26
N ARG A 70 -22.71 -4.10 -3.50
CA ARG A 70 -23.60 -4.12 -4.67
C ARG A 70 -24.16 -5.52 -4.93
N LEU A 71 -23.31 -6.54 -4.96
CA LEU A 71 -23.70 -7.94 -5.18
C LEU A 71 -24.61 -8.45 -4.05
N TRP A 72 -24.35 -8.05 -2.80
CA TRP A 72 -25.22 -8.36 -1.66
C TRP A 72 -26.63 -7.77 -1.82
N GLY A 73 -26.71 -6.53 -2.29
CA GLY A 73 -27.98 -5.88 -2.61
C GLY A 73 -28.74 -6.60 -3.74
N LEU A 74 -28.03 -7.05 -4.78
CA LEU A 74 -28.61 -7.84 -5.87
C LEU A 74 -29.16 -9.17 -5.38
N LEU A 75 -28.41 -9.87 -4.53
CA LEU A 75 -28.87 -11.11 -3.90
C LEU A 75 -30.18 -10.88 -3.11
N ALA A 76 -30.25 -9.81 -2.31
CA ALA A 76 -31.45 -9.46 -1.54
C ALA A 76 -32.67 -9.24 -2.44
N ALA A 77 -32.48 -8.44 -3.49
CA ALA A 77 -33.52 -8.16 -4.48
C ALA A 77 -34.01 -9.46 -5.15
N ARG A 78 -33.07 -10.36 -5.47
CA ARG A 78 -33.36 -11.62 -6.13
C ARG A 78 -34.11 -12.62 -5.24
N MET A 79 -33.80 -12.61 -3.94
CA MET A 79 -34.48 -13.40 -2.91
C MET A 79 -35.78 -12.75 -2.40
N LYS A 80 -36.09 -11.52 -2.85
CA LYS A 80 -37.26 -10.72 -2.42
C LYS A 80 -37.31 -10.51 -0.89
N VAL A 81 -36.14 -10.39 -0.27
CA VAL A 81 -35.98 -10.10 1.16
C VAL A 81 -35.34 -8.72 1.32
N PRO A 82 -35.65 -7.99 2.40
CA PRO A 82 -34.95 -6.74 2.68
C PRO A 82 -33.48 -7.02 3.00
N VAL A 83 -32.55 -6.18 2.52
CA VAL A 83 -31.09 -6.34 2.70
C VAL A 83 -30.68 -6.64 4.16
N PRO A 84 -31.24 -5.98 5.20
CA PRO A 84 -30.91 -6.31 6.59
C PRO A 84 -31.26 -7.74 7.01
N ALA A 85 -32.21 -8.39 6.34
CA ALA A 85 -32.58 -9.78 6.63
C ALA A 85 -31.59 -10.80 6.07
N LEU A 86 -30.70 -10.39 5.15
CA LEU A 86 -29.56 -11.22 4.73
C LEU A 86 -28.40 -11.14 5.72
N GLY A 87 -28.37 -10.14 6.60
CA GLY A 87 -27.24 -9.86 7.49
C GLY A 87 -26.22 -8.91 6.87
N VAL A 88 -25.08 -8.76 7.56
CA VAL A 88 -23.96 -7.91 7.12
C VAL A 88 -23.30 -8.58 5.90
N PRO A 89 -23.01 -7.83 4.82
CA PRO A 89 -22.24 -8.36 3.70
C PRO A 89 -20.89 -8.91 4.20
N PRO A 90 -20.33 -9.95 3.56
CA PRO A 90 -19.01 -10.44 3.92
C PRO A 90 -17.99 -9.31 3.79
N GLY A 91 -17.29 -9.02 4.89
CA GLY A 91 -16.20 -8.03 4.95
C GLY A 91 -14.82 -8.68 4.94
N GLU A 92 -13.79 -7.88 5.17
CA GLU A 92 -12.35 -8.23 5.12
C GLU A 92 -12.00 -9.54 5.85
N ASP A 93 -12.70 -9.85 6.95
CA ASP A 93 -12.49 -11.06 7.77
C ASP A 93 -12.90 -12.38 7.09
N ALA A 94 -13.58 -12.33 5.93
CA ALA A 94 -14.06 -13.52 5.22
C ALA A 94 -13.03 -14.12 4.24
N ALA A 95 -11.89 -13.47 4.03
CA ALA A 95 -10.86 -13.94 3.10
C ALA A 95 -10.14 -15.17 3.66
N THR A 96 -10.63 -16.36 3.28
CA THR A 96 -9.91 -17.62 3.45
C THR A 96 -9.39 -18.06 2.09
N ASP A 97 -8.09 -18.35 2.09
CA ASP A 97 -7.24 -18.76 0.97
C ASP A 97 -6.92 -17.68 -0.07
N GLY A 98 -5.65 -17.64 -0.50
CA GLY A 98 -5.02 -16.58 -1.30
C GLY A 98 -5.52 -16.40 -2.74
N GLU A 99 -6.82 -16.51 -2.96
CA GLU A 99 -7.48 -16.26 -4.24
C GLU A 99 -7.70 -14.75 -4.44
N HIS A 100 -7.45 -14.26 -5.66
CA HIS A 100 -7.56 -12.84 -5.97
C HIS A 100 -9.04 -12.38 -5.87
N PRO A 101 -9.34 -11.29 -5.13
CA PRO A 101 -10.71 -10.84 -4.85
C PRO A 101 -11.52 -10.56 -6.12
N ALA A 102 -10.87 -10.07 -7.18
CA ALA A 102 -11.52 -9.85 -8.48
C ALA A 102 -12.09 -11.15 -9.09
N ARG A 103 -11.42 -12.30 -8.92
CA ARG A 103 -11.92 -13.59 -9.42
C ARG A 103 -13.14 -14.07 -8.64
N LEU A 104 -13.11 -13.90 -7.32
CA LEU A 104 -14.24 -14.25 -6.46
C LEU A 104 -15.48 -13.40 -6.81
N LEU A 105 -15.31 -12.09 -7.02
CA LEU A 105 -16.40 -11.21 -7.44
C LEU A 105 -17.00 -11.62 -8.79
N GLU A 106 -16.15 -12.01 -9.76
CA GLU A 106 -16.63 -12.49 -11.06
C GLU A 106 -17.45 -13.78 -10.92
N GLN A 107 -16.94 -14.76 -10.16
CA GLN A 107 -17.64 -16.01 -9.92
C GLN A 107 -18.99 -15.78 -9.23
N VAL A 108 -19.06 -14.88 -8.24
CA VAL A 108 -20.33 -14.53 -7.59
C VAL A 108 -21.30 -13.89 -8.58
N ARG A 109 -20.81 -13.05 -9.49
CA ARG A 109 -21.64 -12.44 -10.53
C ARG A 109 -22.22 -13.48 -11.48
N GLU A 110 -21.40 -14.40 -11.96
CA GLU A 110 -21.84 -15.51 -12.82
C GLU A 110 -22.90 -16.37 -12.11
N LEU A 111 -22.67 -16.74 -10.84
CA LEU A 111 -23.62 -17.50 -10.04
C LEU A 111 -24.95 -16.76 -9.81
N LEU A 112 -24.91 -15.43 -9.63
CA LEU A 112 -26.11 -14.60 -9.49
C LEU A 112 -26.90 -14.51 -10.80
N ASP A 113 -26.21 -14.44 -11.93
CA ASP A 113 -26.83 -14.41 -13.26
C ASP A 113 -27.48 -15.76 -13.60
N GLU A 114 -26.85 -16.87 -13.22
CA GLU A 114 -27.37 -18.22 -13.42
C GLU A 114 -28.54 -18.59 -12.48
N ALA A 115 -28.52 -18.13 -11.23
CA ALA A 115 -29.58 -18.42 -10.27
C ALA A 115 -30.93 -17.97 -10.83
N ARG A 116 -32.04 -18.72 -10.69
CA ARG A 116 -33.42 -18.31 -11.11
C ARG A 116 -34.18 -17.67 -9.94
N PRO A 117 -35.11 -16.68 -10.14
CA PRO A 117 -35.69 -15.95 -9.02
C PRO A 117 -36.51 -16.88 -8.14
N VAL A 118 -36.12 -17.05 -6.88
CA VAL A 118 -36.87 -17.88 -5.94
C VAL A 118 -38.07 -17.06 -5.47
N THR A 119 -39.27 -17.43 -5.91
CA THR A 119 -40.51 -16.90 -5.34
C THR A 119 -40.72 -17.48 -3.95
N VAL A 120 -40.25 -16.79 -2.91
CA VAL A 120 -40.59 -17.12 -1.52
C VAL A 120 -42.07 -16.78 -1.28
N ARG A 121 -42.92 -17.80 -1.15
CA ARG A 121 -44.34 -17.65 -0.84
C ARG A 121 -44.47 -17.29 0.64
N ARG A 122 -44.81 -16.03 0.97
CA ARG A 122 -45.03 -15.60 2.36
C ARG A 122 -46.16 -16.43 3.00
N PRO A 123 -45.99 -16.97 4.22
CA PRO A 123 -47.10 -17.56 4.96
C PRO A 123 -48.06 -16.43 5.39
N VAL A 124 -49.31 -16.49 4.94
CA VAL A 124 -50.37 -15.58 5.37
C VAL A 124 -50.71 -15.92 6.82
N ARG A 125 -50.34 -15.07 7.76
CA ARG A 125 -50.70 -15.20 9.17
C ARG A 125 -52.20 -14.87 9.31
N ARG A 126 -53.07 -15.88 9.20
CA ARG A 126 -54.48 -15.75 9.57
C ARG A 126 -54.57 -15.58 11.09
N VAL A 127 -54.78 -14.35 11.55
CA VAL A 127 -55.21 -14.07 12.93
C VAL A 127 -56.71 -14.36 12.98
N LEU A 128 -57.08 -15.51 13.54
CA LEU A 128 -58.45 -15.79 13.96
C LEU A 128 -58.69 -15.03 15.27
N LEU A 129 -59.42 -13.92 15.19
CA LEU A 129 -60.10 -13.32 16.33
C LEU A 129 -61.26 -14.24 16.71
N ILE A 130 -61.15 -14.90 17.86
CA ILE A 130 -62.27 -15.55 18.52
C ILE A 130 -62.89 -14.50 19.45
N LEU A 131 -64.17 -14.23 19.19
CA LEU A 131 -65.10 -13.43 20.00
C LEU A 131 -65.47 -14.16 21.30
#